data_AF-A0A7Y2U6X6-F1
#
_entry.id   AF-A0A7Y2U6X6-F1
#
_cell.length_a   1.000
_cell.length_b   1.000
_cell.length_c   1.000
_cell.angle_alpha   90.00
_cell.angle_beta   90.00
_cell.angle_gamma   90.00
#
_symmetry.space_group_name_H-M   'P 1'
#
loop_
_entity.id
_entity.type
_entity.pdbx_description
1 polymer ?
#
loop_
_entity_poly.entity_id
_entity_poly.type
_entity_poly.pdbx_seq_one_letter_code
_entity_poly.pdbx_strand_id
1 'polypeptide(L)'
;MIRLSDIGEDALIHRLLKKISIQGKQADDLVVGPGDDCAVINVGDKDRYQLLKTDSLIEGVHYLPDAAAPEVGWKAIARVVSDFAAMGGWPSHLLITVAMPPDQKISYMEELYQGMQNCACEFGAAISGGETTS
;
A
#
# COMPACT_ATOMS: atom_id res chain seq x y z
N MET A 1 -4.39 -18.29 -25.04
CA MET A 1 -4.48 -17.96 -23.59
C MET A 1 -4.30 -16.46 -23.47
N ILE A 2 -5.20 -15.73 -22.82
CA ILE A 2 -5.10 -14.27 -22.63
C ILE A 2 -4.04 -13.98 -21.57
N ARG A 3 -3.13 -13.02 -21.83
CA ARG A 3 -2.08 -12.55 -20.93
C ARG A 3 -2.45 -11.20 -20.31
N LEU A 4 -1.78 -10.80 -19.22
CA LEU A 4 -1.98 -9.49 -18.60
C LEU A 4 -1.73 -8.35 -19.59
N SER A 5 -0.69 -8.47 -20.42
CA SER A 5 -0.35 -7.52 -21.49
C SER A 5 -1.48 -7.27 -22.49
N ASP A 6 -2.43 -8.19 -22.61
CA ASP A 6 -3.52 -8.09 -23.58
C ASP A 6 -4.72 -7.30 -23.04
N ILE A 7 -4.83 -7.16 -21.71
CA ILE A 7 -6.02 -6.58 -21.06
C ILE A 7 -5.71 -5.42 -20.10
N GLY A 8 -4.49 -5.32 -19.60
CA GLY A 8 -4.09 -4.32 -18.60
C GLY A 8 -4.57 -4.62 -17.18
N GLU A 9 -4.07 -3.83 -16.23
CA GLU A 9 -4.27 -4.03 -14.79
C GLU A 9 -5.72 -3.78 -14.37
N ASP A 10 -6.34 -2.69 -14.84
CA ASP A 10 -7.73 -2.35 -14.50
C ASP A 10 -8.70 -3.47 -14.89
N ALA A 11 -8.57 -4.00 -16.10
CA ALA A 11 -9.42 -5.09 -16.58
C ALA A 11 -9.13 -6.40 -15.83
N LEU A 12 -7.87 -6.65 -15.44
CA LEU A 12 -7.51 -7.78 -14.59
C LEU A 12 -8.22 -7.67 -13.24
N ILE A 13 -8.11 -6.53 -12.55
CA ILE A 13 -8.73 -6.29 -11.23
C ILE A 13 -10.24 -6.50 -11.33
N HIS A 14 -10.93 -5.84 -12.27
CA HIS A 14 -12.36 -6.02 -12.47
C HIS A 14 -12.75 -7.48 -12.71
N ARG A 15 -11.94 -8.22 -13.45
CA ARG A 15 -12.17 -9.65 -13.73
C ARG A 15 -11.97 -10.53 -12.50
N LEU A 16 -10.98 -10.22 -11.66
CA LEU A 16 -10.71 -10.95 -10.42
C LEU A 16 -11.79 -10.68 -9.37
N LEU A 17 -12.19 -9.41 -9.20
CA LEU A 17 -13.22 -9.02 -8.24
C LEU A 17 -14.58 -9.67 -8.52
N LYS A 18 -14.94 -9.88 -9.80
CA LYS A 18 -16.15 -10.64 -10.17
C LYS A 18 -16.16 -12.09 -9.68
N LYS A 19 -14.99 -12.65 -9.34
CA LYS A 19 -14.85 -14.04 -8.84
C LYS A 19 -14.77 -14.11 -7.32
N ILE A 20 -14.54 -12.98 -6.66
CA ILE A 20 -14.43 -12.91 -5.20
C ILE A 20 -15.81 -12.54 -4.66
N SER A 21 -16.40 -13.45 -3.88
CA SER A 21 -17.65 -13.18 -3.18
C SER A 21 -17.32 -12.79 -1.74
N ILE A 22 -17.79 -11.62 -1.30
CA ILE A 22 -17.74 -11.23 0.11
C ILE A 22 -19.02 -11.76 0.75
N GLN A 23 -18.89 -12.62 1.77
CA GLN A 23 -20.01 -13.31 2.39
C GLN A 23 -19.90 -13.33 3.91
N GLY A 24 -21.04 -13.45 4.59
CA GLY A 24 -21.11 -13.50 6.05
C GLY A 24 -20.67 -12.19 6.69
N LYS A 25 -20.11 -12.24 7.90
CA LYS A 25 -19.75 -11.06 8.71
C LYS A 25 -18.85 -10.04 8.00
N GLN A 26 -18.01 -10.48 7.05
CA GLN A 26 -17.14 -9.59 6.26
C GLN A 26 -17.93 -8.66 5.31
N ALA A 27 -19.16 -9.03 4.95
CA ALA A 27 -20.04 -8.15 4.20
C ALA A 27 -20.76 -7.14 5.11
N ASP A 28 -20.88 -7.46 6.40
CA ASP A 28 -21.65 -6.64 7.35
C ASP A 28 -20.84 -5.42 7.83
N ASP A 29 -19.51 -5.54 7.93
CA ASP A 29 -18.62 -4.46 8.35
C ASP A 29 -17.92 -3.73 7.19
N LEU A 30 -17.92 -4.27 5.98
CA LEU A 30 -17.37 -3.61 4.80
C LEU A 30 -18.31 -2.53 4.26
N VAL A 31 -17.91 -1.27 4.40
CA VAL A 31 -18.69 -0.10 3.95
C VAL A 31 -18.38 0.23 2.49
N VAL A 32 -17.08 0.23 2.14
CA VAL A 32 -16.59 0.44 0.77
C VAL A 32 -15.62 -0.68 0.45
N GLY A 33 -15.98 -1.47 -0.58
CA GLY A 33 -15.20 -2.60 -1.04
C GLY A 33 -14.14 -2.23 -2.08
N PRO A 34 -13.53 -3.25 -2.73
CA PRO A 34 -12.54 -3.04 -3.78
C PRO A 34 -13.07 -2.21 -4.95
N GLY A 35 -12.27 -1.28 -5.45
CA GLY A 35 -12.61 -0.40 -6.60
C GLY A 35 -12.55 1.09 -6.28
N ASP A 36 -12.41 1.45 -5.01
CA ASP A 36 -12.08 2.81 -4.56
C ASP A 36 -10.62 2.88 -4.07
N ASP A 37 -10.15 4.06 -3.67
CA ASP A 37 -8.76 4.26 -3.25
C ASP A 37 -8.41 3.45 -2.00
N CYS A 38 -9.34 3.32 -1.04
CA CYS A 38 -9.18 2.49 0.15
C CYS A 38 -10.40 1.58 0.38
N ALA A 39 -10.19 0.43 1.02
CA ALA A 39 -11.30 -0.29 1.64
C ALA A 39 -11.69 0.40 2.95
N VAL A 40 -13.00 0.51 3.21
CA VAL A 40 -13.55 1.17 4.41
C VAL A 40 -14.26 0.14 5.28
N ILE A 41 -13.80 -0.02 6.51
CA ILE A 41 -14.31 -1.00 7.48
C ILE A 41 -15.00 -0.28 8.64
N ASN A 42 -16.21 -0.72 8.98
CA ASN A 42 -16.93 -0.34 10.18
C ASN A 42 -16.47 -1.19 11.36
N VAL A 43 -15.68 -0.59 12.24
CA VAL A 43 -15.16 -1.26 13.44
C VAL A 43 -16.12 -1.17 14.64
N GLY A 44 -17.38 -0.78 14.42
CA GLY A 44 -18.40 -0.60 15.47
C GLY A 44 -18.32 0.72 16.22
N ASP A 45 -17.43 1.62 15.80
CA ASP A 45 -17.37 3.01 16.27
C ASP A 45 -18.35 3.86 15.44
N LYS A 46 -19.16 4.66 16.12
CA LYS A 46 -20.24 5.43 15.47
C LYS A 46 -19.72 6.61 14.66
N ASP A 47 -18.53 7.08 14.99
CA ASP A 47 -17.96 8.32 14.42
C ASP A 47 -16.69 8.07 13.61
N ARG A 48 -16.24 6.81 13.49
CA ARG A 48 -14.97 6.47 12.83
C ARG A 48 -15.08 5.19 12.02
N TYR A 49 -14.47 5.24 10.84
CA TYR A 49 -14.19 4.07 10.01
C TYR A 49 -12.70 3.78 10.00
N GLN A 50 -12.34 2.52 9.77
CA GLN A 50 -10.96 2.12 9.50
C GLN A 50 -10.73 2.03 8.00
N LEU A 51 -9.70 2.72 7.52
CA LEU A 51 -9.26 2.62 6.13
C LEU A 51 -8.14 1.59 6.00
N LEU A 52 -8.23 0.74 4.98
CA LEU A 52 -7.19 -0.22 4.63
C LEU A 52 -6.69 0.09 3.23
N LYS A 53 -5.37 0.27 3.11
CA LYS A 53 -4.67 0.49 1.85
C LYS A 53 -3.38 -0.30 1.81
N THR A 54 -3.06 -0.82 0.63
CA THR A 54 -1.72 -1.29 0.28
C THR A 54 -1.38 -0.74 -1.10
N ASP A 55 -0.11 -0.43 -1.32
CA ASP A 55 0.43 -0.09 -2.63
C ASP A 55 1.86 -0.63 -2.74
N SER A 56 2.27 -0.97 -3.95
CA SER A 56 3.60 -1.50 -4.23
C SER A 56 4.46 -0.46 -4.94
N LEU A 57 5.73 -0.35 -4.56
CA LEU A 57 6.70 0.49 -5.24
C LEU A 57 7.79 -0.38 -5.86
N ILE A 58 7.78 -0.49 -7.19
CA ILE A 58 8.58 -1.46 -7.94
C ILE A 58 9.67 -0.74 -8.75
N GLU A 59 10.90 -1.22 -8.68
CA GLU A 59 12.02 -0.70 -9.47
C GLU A 59 11.76 -0.88 -10.97
N GLY A 60 12.11 0.13 -11.78
CA GLY A 60 11.88 0.13 -13.22
C GLY A 60 10.42 0.37 -13.64
N VAL A 61 9.48 0.36 -12.70
CA VAL A 61 8.06 0.69 -12.94
C VAL A 61 7.71 2.01 -12.25
N HIS A 62 7.95 2.11 -10.94
CA HIS A 62 7.58 3.26 -10.12
C HIS A 62 8.76 4.17 -9.77
N TYR A 63 10.00 3.67 -9.83
CA TYR A 63 11.21 4.45 -9.63
C TYR A 63 12.36 3.91 -10.49
N LEU A 64 13.38 4.75 -10.72
CA LEU A 64 14.55 4.39 -11.51
C LEU A 64 15.59 3.64 -10.64
N PRO A 65 16.39 2.73 -11.22
CA PRO A 65 17.41 1.98 -10.46
C PRO A 65 18.46 2.84 -9.74
N ASP A 66 18.70 4.06 -10.24
CA ASP A 66 19.66 5.02 -9.67
C ASP A 66 18.99 6.08 -8.77
N ALA A 67 17.69 5.96 -8.50
CA ALA A 67 16.99 6.85 -7.60
C ALA A 67 17.56 6.74 -6.18
N ALA A 68 17.67 7.88 -5.49
CA ALA A 68 18.17 7.91 -4.13
C ALA A 68 17.23 7.15 -3.19
N ALA A 69 17.76 6.21 -2.40
CA ALA A 69 16.98 5.36 -1.52
C ALA A 69 16.04 6.13 -0.56
N PRO A 70 16.44 7.28 0.04
CA PRO A 70 15.54 8.04 0.88
C PRO A 70 14.32 8.61 0.12
N GLU A 71 14.49 8.98 -1.15
CA GLU A 71 13.40 9.48 -1.99
C GLU A 71 12.44 8.35 -2.38
N VAL A 72 12.98 7.17 -2.68
CA VAL A 72 12.19 5.94 -2.91
C VAL A 72 11.38 5.60 -1.66
N GLY A 73 12.00 5.66 -0.50
CA GLY A 73 11.36 5.39 0.79
C GLY A 73 10.25 6.40 1.11
N TRP A 74 10.52 7.69 0.91
CA TRP A 74 9.51 8.74 1.05
C TRP A 74 8.32 8.47 0.12
N LYS A 75 8.59 8.21 -1.16
CA LYS A 75 7.56 7.95 -2.16
C LYS A 75 6.71 6.73 -1.81
N ALA A 76 7.31 5.67 -1.27
CA ALA A 76 6.58 4.46 -0.87
C ALA A 76 5.47 4.77 0.16
N ILE A 77 5.77 5.60 1.15
CA ILE A 77 4.80 6.01 2.16
C ILE A 77 3.82 7.06 1.63
N ALA A 78 4.32 8.07 0.92
CA ALA A 78 3.52 9.17 0.41
C ALA A 78 2.39 8.69 -0.52
N ARG A 79 2.60 7.61 -1.28
CA ARG A 79 1.55 7.00 -2.12
C ARG A 79 0.38 6.49 -1.30
N VAL A 80 0.66 5.68 -0.27
CA VAL A 80 -0.37 5.15 0.63
C VAL A 80 -1.08 6.27 1.40
N VAL A 81 -0.32 7.27 1.86
CA VAL A 81 -0.89 8.45 2.54
C VAL A 81 -1.80 9.26 1.63
N SER A 82 -1.43 9.42 0.34
CA SER A 82 -2.25 10.12 -0.64
C SER A 82 -3.63 9.46 -0.79
N ASP A 83 -3.70 8.14 -0.79
CA ASP A 83 -4.96 7.41 -0.93
C ASP A 83 -5.83 7.55 0.33
N PHE A 84 -5.23 7.54 1.52
CA PHE A 84 -5.97 7.86 2.75
C PHE A 84 -6.53 9.28 2.69
N ALA A 85 -5.73 10.25 2.23
CA ALA A 85 -6.17 11.64 2.11
C ALA A 85 -7.30 11.81 1.08
N ALA A 86 -7.24 11.09 -0.05
CA ALA A 86 -8.31 11.06 -1.06
C ALA A 86 -9.65 10.57 -0.48
N MET A 87 -9.58 9.63 0.47
CA MET A 87 -10.75 9.08 1.18
C MET A 87 -11.12 9.87 2.45
N GLY A 88 -10.50 11.03 2.68
CA GLY A 88 -10.75 11.87 3.86
C GLY A 88 -10.30 11.26 5.18
N GLY A 89 -9.34 10.34 5.15
CA GLY A 89 -8.75 9.69 6.31
C GLY A 89 -7.38 10.22 6.70
N TRP A 90 -6.94 9.82 7.89
CA TRP A 90 -5.62 10.13 8.43
C TRP A 90 -4.85 8.83 8.68
N PRO A 91 -3.59 8.73 8.23
CA PRO A 91 -2.78 7.54 8.49
C PRO A 91 -2.47 7.42 9.99
N SER A 92 -2.27 6.19 10.47
CA SER A 92 -1.88 5.94 11.86
C SER A 92 -0.77 4.90 11.98
N HIS A 93 -0.95 3.74 11.37
CA HIS A 93 -0.01 2.62 11.43
C HIS A 93 0.24 2.10 10.02
N LEU A 94 1.51 1.82 9.71
CA LEU A 94 1.96 1.33 8.42
C LEU A 94 2.68 -0.01 8.61
N LEU A 95 2.38 -0.97 7.75
CA LEU A 95 3.13 -2.23 7.63
C LEU A 95 3.94 -2.18 6.34
N ILE A 96 5.22 -2.54 6.41
CA ILE A 96 6.13 -2.47 5.28
C ILE A 96 6.55 -3.87 4.85
N THR A 97 6.26 -4.24 3.60
CA THR A 97 6.79 -5.46 3.00
C THR A 97 7.83 -5.10 1.96
N VAL A 98 9.05 -5.61 2.12
CA VAL A 98 10.13 -5.41 1.14
C VAL A 98 10.57 -6.76 0.55
N ALA A 99 10.57 -6.84 -0.78
CA ALA A 99 11.26 -7.90 -1.51
C ALA A 99 12.51 -7.30 -2.16
N MET A 100 13.67 -7.92 -1.96
CA MET A 100 14.96 -7.40 -2.42
C MET A 100 15.91 -8.55 -2.76
N PRO A 101 16.81 -8.42 -3.73
CA PRO A 101 17.75 -9.48 -4.03
C PRO A 101 18.74 -9.71 -2.87
N PRO A 102 19.32 -10.91 -2.71
CA PRO A 102 20.17 -11.25 -1.56
C PRO A 102 21.51 -10.49 -1.52
N ASP A 103 21.92 -9.88 -2.62
CA ASP A 103 23.11 -9.04 -2.74
C ASP A 103 22.83 -7.54 -2.49
N GLN A 104 21.60 -7.18 -2.10
CA GLN A 104 21.24 -5.81 -1.77
C GLN A 104 22.10 -5.24 -0.63
N LYS A 105 22.55 -4.00 -0.79
CA LYS A 105 23.34 -3.31 0.23
C LYS A 105 22.49 -2.94 1.44
N ILE A 106 22.95 -3.30 2.63
CA ILE A 106 22.30 -2.91 3.89
C ILE A 106 22.19 -1.38 4.02
N SER A 107 23.21 -0.63 3.61
CA SER A 107 23.18 0.84 3.64
C SER A 107 22.05 1.42 2.79
N TYR A 108 21.73 0.81 1.65
CA TYR A 108 20.59 1.22 0.83
C TYR A 108 19.28 0.98 1.58
N MET A 109 19.15 -0.16 2.28
CA MET A 109 17.97 -0.49 3.09
C MET A 109 17.79 0.46 4.27
N GLU A 110 18.87 0.83 4.94
CA GLU A 110 18.86 1.83 6.02
C GLU A 110 18.39 3.20 5.50
N GLU A 111 18.93 3.66 4.37
CA GLU A 111 18.54 4.91 3.73
C GLU A 111 17.09 4.89 3.23
N LEU A 112 16.63 3.76 2.68
CA LEU A 112 15.25 3.54 2.26
C LEU A 112 14.30 3.68 3.45
N TYR A 113 14.58 2.99 4.56
CA TYR A 113 13.75 3.07 5.77
C TYR A 113 13.82 4.45 6.42
N GLN A 114 14.96 5.15 6.34
CA GLN A 114 15.05 6.54 6.80
C GLN A 114 14.09 7.45 6.02
N GLY A 115 14.02 7.28 4.69
CA GLY A 115 13.07 7.99 3.83
C GLY A 115 11.62 7.69 4.19
N MET A 116 11.30 6.41 4.40
CA MET A 116 9.96 5.98 4.84
C MET A 116 9.60 6.58 6.21
N GLN A 117 10.51 6.53 7.18
CA GLN A 117 10.30 7.05 8.51
C GLN A 117 10.07 8.57 8.48
N ASN A 118 10.85 9.31 7.71
CA ASN A 118 10.69 10.76 7.57
C ASN A 118 9.28 11.10 7.05
N CYS A 119 8.82 10.42 6.01
CA CYS A 119 7.48 10.63 5.46
C CYS A 119 6.38 10.19 6.45
N ALA A 120 6.55 9.05 7.12
CA ALA A 120 5.58 8.59 8.11
C ALA A 120 5.43 9.61 9.26
N CYS A 121 6.55 10.11 9.79
CA CYS A 121 6.55 11.13 10.83
C CYS A 121 5.89 12.44 10.37
N GLU A 122 6.17 12.91 9.15
CA GLU A 122 5.56 14.11 8.58
C GLU A 122 4.03 14.04 8.58
N PHE A 123 3.47 12.87 8.27
CA PHE A 123 2.01 12.67 8.21
C PHE A 123 1.41 12.05 9.48
N GLY A 124 2.17 11.99 10.58
CA GLY A 124 1.67 11.50 11.88
C GLY A 124 1.42 9.99 11.95
N ALA A 125 2.07 9.20 11.10
CA ALA A 125 1.97 7.74 11.05
C ALA A 125 3.20 7.06 11.68
N ALA A 126 3.02 5.83 12.14
CA ALA A 126 4.09 4.99 12.68
C ALA A 126 4.30 3.72 11.84
N ILE A 127 5.54 3.46 11.44
CA ILE A 127 5.93 2.15 10.89
C ILE A 127 5.87 1.14 12.04
N SER A 128 4.95 0.18 11.94
CA SER A 128 4.50 -0.65 13.07
C SER A 128 4.84 -2.14 12.92
N GLY A 129 5.53 -2.49 11.84
CA GLY A 129 5.90 -3.86 11.53
C GLY A 129 6.05 -4.06 10.03
N GLY A 130 6.16 -5.31 9.63
CA GLY A 130 6.45 -5.64 8.25
C GLY A 130 6.99 -7.03 8.04
N GLU A 131 7.46 -7.27 6.83
CA GLU A 131 8.14 -8.49 6.41
C GLU A 131 9.22 -8.14 5.37
N THR A 132 10.28 -8.94 5.32
CA THR A 132 11.29 -8.87 4.26
C THR A 132 11.49 -10.22 3.61
N THR A 133 11.74 -10.24 2.30
CA THR A 133 12.06 -11.47 1.57
C THR A 133 13.16 -11.24 0.55
N SER A 134 13.94 -12.29 0.26
CA SER A 134 15.10 -12.27 -0.63
C SER A 134 15.16 -13.44 -1.59
#